data_AF-A0AAU6J991-F1
#
_entry.id   AF-A0AAU6J991-F1
#
_cell.length_a   1.000
_cell.length_b   1.000
_cell.length_c   1.000
_cell.angle_alpha   90.00
_cell.angle_beta   90.00
_cell.angle_gamma   90.00
#
_symmetry.space_group_name_H-M   'P 1'
#
loop_
_entity.id
_entity.type
_entity.pdbx_description
1 polymer ?
#
loop_
_entity_poly.entity_id
_entity_poly.type
_entity_poly.pdbx_seq_one_letter_code
_entity_poly.pdbx_strand_id
1 'polypeptide(L)'
;MLHRPFFRWVLTLGVLLFGWSAYLYASYPETQQIDLTVIKEKTDGRCTVRWEDPYHDGGRRREAAYQCDPDRGGLLKPAHSILGTENGWETGFMFTEGQHKGDLEPSLDDRDPYALSDGLVLIGLALIAVGLVGGNIRSSVRLTGARPKTVARARKLYEAADQVAQDHAQARDAVRVAWNALRHEQTEAKLSGTPITRLIKGVAVGRAAQEVESAGARTARDVLDAGVLGLEHMGVDRRTAQRAHTAARRLADDIEAALSVRLDPAASGPHTTALLVALHVLLEAGAEAHQMARTGKELADELDRVLAEAAPASGYRSMLRAGREQRETARSAVTELRSLMALAEQEGLPARFAQTSVDLLRAPEDRNLGLSARVDFESRTSQYYGLLAQVVDSRGALADG
;
A
#
# COMPACT_ATOMS: atom_id res chain seq x y z
N MET A 1 9.76 9.61 -27.20
CA MET A 1 9.15 8.29 -27.50
C MET A 1 8.01 8.50 -28.48
N LEU A 2 8.13 8.05 -29.74
CA LEU A 2 7.06 8.18 -30.72
C LEU A 2 5.81 7.44 -30.24
N HIS A 3 4.68 8.16 -30.18
CA HIS A 3 3.37 7.60 -29.82
C HIS A 3 2.92 6.66 -30.93
N ARG A 4 3.20 5.35 -30.80
CA ARG A 4 2.66 4.36 -31.73
C ARG A 4 1.19 4.06 -31.39
N PRO A 5 0.23 4.30 -32.30
CA PRO A 5 -1.19 4.10 -32.04
C PRO A 5 -1.58 2.60 -32.16
N PHE A 6 -0.96 1.76 -31.33
CA PHE A 6 -1.08 0.29 -31.38
C PHE A 6 -2.54 -0.19 -31.41
N PHE A 7 -3.39 0.27 -30.49
CA PHE A 7 -4.80 -0.16 -30.42
C PHE A 7 -5.66 0.31 -31.60
N ARG A 8 -5.33 1.44 -32.25
CA ARG A 8 -6.01 1.85 -33.49
C ARG A 8 -5.67 0.89 -34.62
N TRP A 9 -4.41 0.50 -34.77
CA TRP A 9 -4.01 -0.48 -35.78
C TRP A 9 -4.61 -1.87 -35.54
N VAL A 10 -4.71 -2.31 -34.29
CA VAL A 10 -5.39 -3.57 -33.92
C VAL A 10 -6.87 -3.52 -34.31
N LEU A 11 -7.57 -2.42 -34.02
CA LEU A 11 -8.97 -2.25 -34.41
C LEU A 11 -9.15 -2.19 -35.93
N THR A 12 -8.29 -1.43 -36.63
CA THR A 12 -8.32 -1.35 -38.11
C THR A 12 -8.09 -2.71 -38.75
N LEU A 13 -7.13 -3.49 -38.24
CA LEU A 13 -6.88 -4.84 -38.72
C LEU A 13 -8.10 -5.75 -38.49
N GLY A 14 -8.71 -5.70 -37.29
CA GLY A 14 -9.91 -6.47 -36.99
C GLY A 14 -11.08 -6.15 -37.91
N VAL A 15 -11.35 -4.86 -38.16
CA VAL A 15 -12.41 -4.41 -39.09
C VAL A 15 -12.10 -4.84 -40.53
N LEU A 16 -10.83 -4.78 -40.95
CA LEU A 16 -10.42 -5.19 -42.28
C LEU A 16 -10.60 -6.69 -42.49
N LEU A 17 -10.24 -7.53 -41.51
CA LEU A 17 -10.43 -8.98 -41.58
C LEU A 17 -11.92 -9.35 -41.59
N PHE A 18 -12.74 -8.66 -40.79
CA PHE A 18 -14.19 -8.84 -40.80
C PHE A 18 -14.81 -8.43 -42.15
N GLY A 19 -14.40 -7.28 -42.70
CA GLY A 19 -14.83 -6.83 -44.02
C GLY A 19 -14.38 -7.76 -45.16
N TRP A 20 -13.18 -8.34 -45.06
CA TRP A 20 -12.69 -9.32 -46.02
C TRP A 20 -13.49 -10.62 -45.96
N SER A 21 -13.83 -11.10 -44.76
CA SER A 21 -14.73 -12.24 -44.61
C SER A 21 -16.11 -11.97 -45.22
N ALA A 22 -16.70 -10.80 -44.95
CA ALA A 22 -17.98 -10.41 -45.57
C ALA A 22 -17.90 -10.35 -47.10
N TYR A 23 -16.78 -9.85 -47.63
CA TYR A 23 -16.52 -9.85 -49.08
C TYR A 23 -16.41 -11.27 -49.64
N LEU A 24 -15.67 -12.17 -48.97
CA LEU A 24 -15.59 -13.58 -49.37
C LEU A 24 -16.99 -14.20 -49.38
N TYR A 25 -17.76 -14.03 -48.31
CA TYR A 25 -19.16 -14.48 -48.22
C TYR A 25 -20.03 -13.95 -49.37
N ALA A 26 -19.93 -12.68 -49.71
CA ALA A 26 -20.71 -12.07 -50.80
C ALA A 26 -20.23 -12.46 -52.21
N SER A 27 -18.98 -12.92 -52.34
CA SER A 27 -18.41 -13.36 -53.62
C SER A 27 -18.71 -14.82 -53.95
N TYR A 28 -19.36 -15.57 -53.05
CA TYR A 28 -19.79 -16.93 -53.35
C TYR A 28 -20.93 -16.89 -54.36
N PRO A 29 -20.86 -17.75 -55.39
CA PRO A 29 -21.95 -17.87 -56.36
C PRO A 29 -23.22 -18.33 -55.64
N GLU A 30 -24.37 -17.83 -56.09
CA GLU A 30 -25.64 -18.30 -55.58
C GLU A 30 -25.82 -19.80 -55.88
N THR A 31 -26.32 -20.53 -54.88
CA THR A 31 -26.67 -21.93 -55.01
C THR A 31 -28.17 -22.13 -54.81
N GLN A 32 -28.73 -23.10 -55.53
CA GLN A 32 -30.11 -23.50 -55.39
C GLN A 32 -30.16 -24.97 -54.97
N GLN A 33 -30.99 -25.26 -53.98
CA GLN A 33 -31.27 -26.62 -53.57
C GLN A 33 -32.10 -27.31 -54.66
N ILE A 34 -31.65 -28.49 -55.09
CA ILE A 34 -32.31 -29.32 -56.09
C ILE A 34 -32.41 -30.78 -55.62
N ASP A 35 -33.40 -31.48 -56.15
CA ASP A 35 -33.57 -32.91 -55.91
C ASP A 35 -32.65 -33.73 -56.83
N LEU A 36 -31.95 -34.69 -56.23
CA LEU A 36 -31.00 -35.58 -56.88
C LEU A 36 -31.56 -37.00 -56.89
N THR A 37 -31.53 -37.64 -58.06
CA THR A 37 -31.88 -39.06 -58.20
C THR A 37 -30.63 -39.92 -57.99
N VAL A 38 -30.62 -40.76 -56.98
CA VAL A 38 -29.50 -41.66 -56.67
C VAL A 38 -29.60 -42.91 -57.54
N ILE A 39 -28.65 -43.05 -58.48
CA ILE A 39 -28.59 -44.21 -59.39
C ILE A 39 -27.88 -45.38 -58.73
N LYS A 40 -26.78 -45.09 -58.02
CA LYS A 40 -25.95 -46.11 -57.38
C LYS A 40 -25.37 -45.55 -56.11
N GLU A 41 -25.47 -46.29 -55.02
CA GLU A 41 -24.85 -45.96 -53.74
C GLU A 41 -23.84 -47.05 -53.38
N LYS A 42 -22.63 -46.64 -53.00
CA LYS A 42 -21.62 -47.52 -52.43
C LYS A 42 -21.76 -47.56 -50.91
N THR A 43 -21.24 -48.61 -50.29
CA THR A 43 -21.25 -48.78 -48.82
C THR A 43 -20.44 -47.72 -48.06
N ASP A 44 -19.60 -46.95 -48.74
CA ASP A 44 -18.84 -45.81 -48.18
C ASP A 44 -19.59 -44.47 -48.25
N GLY A 45 -20.88 -44.50 -48.65
CA GLY A 45 -21.72 -43.32 -48.79
C GLY A 45 -21.52 -42.53 -50.09
N ARG A 46 -20.57 -42.94 -50.94
CA ARG A 46 -20.42 -42.33 -52.28
C ARG A 46 -21.50 -42.81 -53.21
N CYS A 47 -22.22 -41.87 -53.78
CA CYS A 47 -23.28 -42.06 -54.72
C CYS A 47 -22.91 -41.59 -56.13
N THR A 48 -23.54 -42.19 -57.12
CA THR A 48 -23.70 -41.60 -58.44
C THR A 48 -25.12 -41.05 -58.52
N VAL A 49 -25.22 -39.73 -58.61
CA VAL A 49 -26.50 -39.02 -58.67
C VAL A 49 -26.75 -38.50 -60.08
N ARG A 50 -28.02 -38.36 -60.40
CA ARG A 50 -28.52 -37.75 -61.62
C ARG A 50 -29.45 -36.61 -61.28
N TRP A 51 -29.28 -35.50 -61.97
CA TRP A 51 -30.16 -34.35 -61.88
C TRP A 51 -30.44 -33.77 -63.27
N GLU A 52 -31.46 -32.95 -63.36
CA GLU A 52 -31.81 -32.19 -64.56
C GLU A 52 -31.21 -30.80 -64.45
N ASP A 53 -30.35 -30.44 -65.41
CA ASP A 53 -29.74 -29.10 -65.47
C ASP A 53 -30.70 -28.14 -66.19
N PRO A 54 -31.31 -27.16 -65.47
CA PRO A 54 -32.32 -26.28 -66.04
C PRO A 54 -31.71 -25.19 -66.94
N TYR A 55 -30.38 -25.06 -67.01
CA TYR A 55 -29.71 -23.93 -67.66
C TYR A 55 -29.18 -24.24 -69.07
N HIS A 56 -29.29 -25.49 -69.53
CA HIS A 56 -28.97 -25.86 -70.90
C HIS A 56 -30.25 -26.15 -71.71
N ASP A 57 -30.29 -25.70 -72.96
CA ASP A 57 -31.42 -25.88 -73.88
C ASP A 57 -31.83 -27.37 -73.95
N GLY A 58 -33.00 -27.68 -73.38
CA GLY A 58 -33.60 -29.02 -73.39
C GLY A 58 -33.45 -29.85 -72.11
N GLY A 59 -33.02 -29.29 -70.97
CA GLY A 59 -33.04 -29.99 -69.67
C GLY A 59 -32.11 -31.20 -69.64
N ARG A 60 -30.82 -30.98 -69.94
CA ARG A 60 -29.86 -32.09 -70.05
C ARG A 60 -29.71 -32.78 -68.69
N ARG A 61 -29.98 -34.08 -68.64
CA ARG A 61 -29.67 -34.90 -67.47
C ARG A 61 -28.17 -35.08 -67.34
N ARG A 62 -27.63 -34.74 -66.18
CA ARG A 62 -26.21 -34.88 -65.84
C ARG A 62 -26.05 -35.93 -64.75
N GLU A 63 -24.93 -36.63 -64.78
CA GLU A 63 -24.56 -37.62 -63.78
C GLU A 63 -23.18 -37.27 -63.22
N ALA A 64 -23.05 -37.31 -61.90
CA ALA A 64 -21.78 -37.05 -61.21
C ALA A 64 -21.67 -37.89 -59.95
N ALA A 65 -20.44 -38.02 -59.45
CA ALA A 65 -20.20 -38.55 -58.12
C ALA A 65 -20.65 -37.52 -57.07
N TYR A 66 -21.29 -37.98 -56.01
CA TYR A 66 -21.82 -37.16 -54.92
C TYR A 66 -21.77 -37.95 -53.61
N GLN A 67 -21.54 -37.31 -52.47
CA GLN A 67 -21.63 -37.96 -51.16
C GLN A 67 -23.07 -37.86 -50.65
N CYS A 68 -23.76 -39.00 -50.55
CA CYS A 68 -25.09 -39.02 -49.97
C CYS A 68 -25.04 -38.87 -48.46
N ASP A 69 -26.12 -38.36 -47.86
CA ASP A 69 -26.25 -38.29 -46.41
C ASP A 69 -26.34 -39.73 -45.85
N PRO A 70 -25.40 -40.18 -45.01
CA PRO A 70 -25.42 -41.52 -44.45
C PRO A 70 -26.67 -41.77 -43.58
N ASP A 71 -27.20 -40.71 -42.95
CA ASP A 71 -28.29 -40.74 -41.99
C ASP A 71 -29.68 -40.62 -42.65
N ARG A 72 -29.74 -40.53 -43.99
CA ARG A 72 -31.02 -40.48 -44.70
C ARG A 72 -31.86 -41.73 -44.46
N GLY A 73 -33.17 -41.53 -44.37
CA GLY A 73 -34.14 -42.61 -44.15
C GLY A 73 -34.05 -43.71 -45.21
N GLY A 74 -34.25 -44.96 -44.80
CA GLY A 74 -34.13 -46.13 -45.70
C GLY A 74 -35.05 -46.10 -46.92
N LEU A 75 -36.16 -45.36 -46.87
CA LEU A 75 -37.07 -45.14 -48.01
C LEU A 75 -36.48 -44.25 -49.12
N LEU A 76 -35.44 -43.48 -48.81
CA LEU A 76 -34.74 -42.61 -49.77
C LEU A 76 -33.54 -43.32 -50.42
N LYS A 77 -33.12 -44.47 -49.87
CA LYS A 77 -32.04 -45.30 -50.42
C LYS A 77 -32.59 -46.16 -51.58
N PRO A 78 -31.81 -46.38 -52.64
CA PRO A 78 -32.25 -47.22 -53.75
C PRO A 78 -32.55 -48.64 -53.25
N ALA A 79 -33.79 -49.11 -53.43
CA ALA A 79 -34.21 -50.45 -53.02
C ALA A 79 -33.87 -51.48 -54.10
N HIS A 80 -33.19 -52.57 -53.72
CA HIS A 80 -33.00 -53.73 -54.60
C HIS A 80 -34.30 -54.55 -54.72
N SER A 81 -35.28 -54.00 -55.42
CA SER A 81 -36.49 -54.71 -55.83
C SER A 81 -36.19 -55.65 -57.01
N ILE A 82 -36.72 -56.88 -56.97
CA ILE A 82 -36.51 -57.96 -57.96
C ILE A 82 -37.14 -57.62 -59.34
N LEU A 83 -37.91 -56.53 -59.45
CA LEU A 83 -38.71 -56.19 -60.65
C LEU A 83 -38.26 -54.97 -61.44
N GLY A 84 -37.05 -54.46 -61.19
CA GLY A 84 -36.50 -53.29 -61.89
C GLY A 84 -36.36 -52.10 -60.95
N THR A 85 -35.23 -51.40 -61.10
CA THR A 85 -34.65 -50.46 -60.13
C THR A 85 -35.55 -49.27 -59.79
N GLU A 86 -36.00 -49.16 -58.54
CA GLU A 86 -36.48 -47.89 -57.97
C GLU A 86 -35.26 -47.07 -57.55
N ASN A 87 -35.05 -45.92 -58.20
CA ASN A 87 -33.95 -45.01 -57.87
C ASN A 87 -34.17 -44.40 -56.48
N GLY A 88 -33.08 -44.10 -55.77
CA GLY A 88 -33.14 -43.35 -54.51
C GLY A 88 -33.26 -41.84 -54.73
N TRP A 89 -33.47 -41.08 -53.65
CA TRP A 89 -33.57 -39.61 -53.67
C TRP A 89 -32.62 -38.99 -52.65
N GLU A 90 -32.04 -37.87 -53.01
CA GLU A 90 -31.16 -37.05 -52.16
C GLU A 90 -31.40 -35.57 -52.48
N THR A 91 -31.05 -34.65 -51.60
CA THR A 91 -31.02 -33.22 -51.93
C THR A 91 -29.59 -32.73 -52.04
N GLY A 92 -29.31 -31.87 -53.02
CA GLY A 92 -28.01 -31.22 -53.15
C GLY A 92 -28.11 -29.78 -53.61
N PHE A 93 -26.99 -29.08 -53.56
CA PHE A 93 -26.91 -27.68 -54.01
C PHE A 93 -26.25 -27.62 -55.39
N MET A 94 -26.81 -26.80 -56.26
CA MET A 94 -26.33 -26.56 -57.62
C MET A 94 -26.01 -25.08 -57.80
N PHE A 95 -24.91 -24.76 -58.49
CA PHE A 95 -24.58 -23.38 -58.81
C PHE A 95 -25.56 -22.79 -59.83
N THR A 96 -26.14 -21.62 -59.53
CA THR A 96 -27.09 -20.92 -60.42
C THR A 96 -26.42 -19.87 -61.30
N GLU A 97 -25.17 -19.52 -61.00
CA GLU A 97 -24.39 -18.47 -61.65
C GLU A 97 -22.93 -18.86 -61.88
N GLY A 98 -22.21 -18.09 -62.71
CA GLY A 98 -20.78 -18.27 -62.97
C GLY A 98 -20.44 -19.35 -64.02
N GLN A 99 -19.15 -19.67 -64.13
CA GLN A 99 -18.64 -20.66 -65.10
C GLN A 99 -19.02 -22.11 -64.77
N HIS A 100 -19.44 -22.36 -63.53
CA HIS A 100 -19.88 -23.67 -63.02
C HIS A 100 -21.40 -23.81 -62.95
N LYS A 101 -22.14 -22.89 -63.58
CA LYS A 101 -23.60 -22.91 -63.58
C LYS A 101 -24.14 -24.27 -64.06
N GLY A 102 -25.00 -24.89 -63.26
CA GLY A 102 -25.54 -26.23 -63.51
C GLY A 102 -24.72 -27.39 -62.92
N ASP A 103 -23.49 -27.13 -62.45
CA ASP A 103 -22.69 -28.11 -61.70
C ASP A 103 -23.20 -28.23 -60.26
N LEU A 104 -23.14 -29.44 -59.69
CA LEU A 104 -23.36 -29.67 -58.26
C LEU A 104 -22.20 -29.09 -57.46
N GLU A 105 -22.51 -28.51 -56.30
CA GLU A 105 -21.51 -28.11 -55.32
C GLU A 105 -20.75 -29.37 -54.85
N PRO A 106 -19.41 -29.41 -54.96
CA PRO A 106 -18.63 -30.59 -54.61
C PRO A 106 -18.82 -30.93 -53.13
N SER A 107 -19.25 -32.16 -52.84
CA SER A 107 -19.48 -32.62 -51.47
C SER A 107 -18.14 -32.91 -50.76
N LEU A 108 -17.73 -31.98 -49.88
CA LEU A 108 -16.87 -32.13 -48.69
C LEU A 108 -15.43 -32.70 -48.80
N ASP A 109 -14.97 -33.22 -49.94
CA ASP A 109 -13.55 -33.65 -50.08
C ASP A 109 -12.63 -32.51 -50.56
N ASP A 110 -13.21 -31.45 -51.11
CA ASP A 110 -12.53 -30.17 -51.32
C ASP A 110 -12.86 -29.24 -50.14
N ARG A 111 -11.81 -28.70 -49.51
CA ARG A 111 -11.83 -27.86 -48.29
C ARG A 111 -13.11 -27.04 -48.17
N ASP A 112 -13.78 -27.17 -47.01
CA ASP A 112 -14.91 -26.32 -46.62
C ASP A 112 -14.64 -24.86 -47.02
N PRO A 113 -15.37 -24.33 -48.03
CA PRO A 113 -15.10 -23.00 -48.54
C PRO A 113 -15.29 -21.94 -47.46
N TYR A 114 -16.13 -22.21 -46.45
CA TYR A 114 -16.43 -21.30 -45.36
C TYR A 114 -15.39 -21.33 -44.24
N ALA A 115 -14.58 -22.37 -44.12
CA ALA A 115 -13.61 -22.51 -43.02
C ALA A 115 -12.59 -21.35 -42.95
N LEU A 116 -12.17 -20.82 -44.10
CA LEU A 116 -11.29 -19.65 -44.14
C LEU A 116 -12.04 -18.38 -43.76
N SER A 117 -13.29 -18.24 -44.18
CA SER A 117 -14.13 -17.08 -43.85
C SER A 117 -14.46 -17.05 -42.36
N ASP A 118 -14.89 -18.17 -41.78
CA ASP A 118 -15.22 -18.30 -40.36
C ASP A 118 -13.99 -18.05 -39.46
N GLY A 119 -12.83 -18.56 -39.88
CA GLY A 119 -11.56 -18.24 -39.22
C GLY A 119 -11.27 -16.74 -39.21
N LEU A 120 -11.52 -16.05 -40.34
CA LEU A 120 -11.35 -14.61 -40.45
C LEU A 120 -12.36 -13.82 -39.60
N VAL A 121 -13.62 -14.26 -39.50
CA VAL A 121 -14.62 -13.65 -38.61
C VAL A 121 -14.20 -13.75 -37.16
N LEU A 122 -13.83 -14.95 -36.69
CA LEU A 122 -13.45 -15.17 -35.29
C LEU A 122 -12.21 -14.34 -34.90
N ILE A 123 -11.18 -14.34 -35.75
CA ILE A 123 -9.98 -13.52 -35.53
C ILE A 123 -10.31 -12.03 -35.59
N GLY A 124 -11.12 -11.61 -36.57
CA GLY A 124 -11.57 -10.22 -36.72
C GLY A 124 -12.32 -9.71 -35.49
N LEU A 125 -13.32 -10.46 -35.01
CA LEU A 125 -14.10 -10.15 -33.81
C LEU A 125 -13.23 -10.09 -32.55
N ALA A 126 -12.30 -11.04 -32.38
CA ALA A 126 -11.37 -11.03 -31.26
C ALA A 126 -10.48 -9.78 -31.27
N LEU A 127 -9.95 -9.38 -32.43
CA LEU A 127 -9.14 -8.17 -32.57
C LEU A 127 -9.97 -6.90 -32.35
N ILE A 128 -11.22 -6.85 -32.82
CA ILE A 128 -12.14 -5.74 -32.56
C ILE A 128 -12.41 -5.61 -31.06
N ALA A 129 -12.70 -6.72 -30.36
CA ALA A 129 -12.93 -6.73 -28.92
C ALA A 129 -11.69 -6.23 -28.15
N VAL A 130 -10.49 -6.72 -28.49
CA VAL A 130 -9.22 -6.27 -27.90
C VAL A 130 -8.95 -4.79 -28.21
N GLY A 131 -9.22 -4.34 -29.43
CA GLY A 131 -9.09 -2.94 -29.85
C GLY A 131 -10.03 -2.01 -29.10
N LEU A 132 -11.29 -2.39 -28.94
CA LEU A 132 -12.31 -1.62 -28.21
C LEU A 132 -12.04 -1.61 -26.70
N VAL A 133 -11.79 -2.77 -26.08
CA VAL A 133 -11.53 -2.86 -24.64
C VAL A 133 -10.19 -2.21 -24.29
N GLY A 134 -9.12 -2.53 -25.01
CA GLY A 134 -7.80 -1.94 -24.81
C GLY A 134 -7.78 -0.44 -25.12
N GLY A 135 -8.51 -0.01 -26.15
CA GLY A 135 -8.71 1.39 -26.51
C GLY A 135 -9.46 2.17 -25.42
N ASN A 136 -10.57 1.63 -24.90
CA ASN A 136 -11.36 2.25 -23.83
C ASN A 136 -10.61 2.27 -22.49
N ILE A 137 -9.87 1.21 -22.14
CA ILE A 137 -9.04 1.22 -20.93
C ILE A 137 -7.96 2.29 -21.05
N ARG A 138 -7.28 2.40 -22.20
CA ARG A 138 -6.22 3.39 -22.41
C ARG A 138 -6.74 4.82 -22.49
N SER A 139 -7.90 5.06 -23.11
CA SER A 139 -8.53 6.39 -23.13
C SER A 139 -9.00 6.78 -21.72
N SER A 140 -9.57 5.84 -20.96
CA SER A 140 -9.95 6.03 -19.56
C SER A 140 -8.74 6.32 -18.68
N VAL A 141 -7.61 5.64 -18.88
CA VAL A 141 -6.35 5.93 -18.18
C VAL A 141 -5.86 7.35 -18.45
N ARG A 142 -6.08 7.90 -19.66
CA ARG A 142 -5.71 9.29 -19.98
C ARG A 142 -6.71 10.33 -19.45
N LEU A 143 -7.98 9.97 -19.35
CA LEU A 143 -9.07 10.87 -18.93
C LEU A 143 -9.32 10.85 -17.40
N THR A 144 -8.90 9.78 -16.70
CA THR A 144 -9.20 9.60 -15.27
C THR A 144 -8.45 10.60 -14.39
N GLY A 145 -7.22 11.00 -14.74
CA GLY A 145 -6.42 11.90 -13.91
C GLY A 145 -5.75 11.20 -12.72
N ALA A 146 -5.76 9.86 -12.68
CA ALA A 146 -5.01 9.08 -11.70
C ALA A 146 -3.49 9.28 -11.91
N ARG A 147 -2.77 9.49 -10.81
CA ARG A 147 -1.31 9.69 -10.83
C ARG A 147 -0.65 8.92 -9.68
N PRO A 148 -0.71 7.57 -9.72
CA PRO A 148 -0.27 6.71 -8.61
C PRO A 148 1.18 6.95 -8.22
N LYS A 149 2.06 7.20 -9.21
CA LYS A 149 3.48 7.47 -8.97
C LYS A 149 3.72 8.79 -8.22
N THR A 150 2.91 9.82 -8.48
CA THR A 150 3.01 11.10 -7.77
C THR A 150 2.58 10.92 -6.32
N VAL A 151 1.42 10.31 -6.08
CA VAL A 151 0.92 10.04 -4.72
C VAL A 151 1.89 9.16 -3.93
N ALA A 152 2.45 8.12 -4.55
CA ALA A 152 3.42 7.24 -3.91
C ALA A 152 4.74 7.96 -3.55
N ARG A 153 5.23 8.87 -4.40
CA ARG A 153 6.42 9.69 -4.09
C ARG A 153 6.14 10.68 -2.96
N ALA A 154 5.00 11.34 -3.00
CA ALA A 154 4.59 12.26 -1.93
C ALA A 154 4.45 11.52 -0.59
N ARG A 155 3.91 10.30 -0.60
CA ARG A 155 3.86 9.46 0.60
C ARG A 155 5.23 9.10 1.16
N LYS A 156 6.21 8.77 0.31
CA LYS A 156 7.58 8.54 0.76
C LYS A 156 8.22 9.79 1.38
N LEU A 157 7.92 10.97 0.84
CA LEU A 157 8.37 12.23 1.43
C LEU A 157 7.71 12.48 2.78
N TYR A 158 6.40 12.25 2.88
CA TYR A 158 5.67 12.30 4.15
C TYR A 158 6.28 11.36 5.19
N GLU A 159 6.53 10.10 4.84
CA GLU A 159 7.14 9.11 5.73
C GLU A 159 8.52 9.58 6.23
N ALA A 160 9.37 10.13 5.35
CA ALA A 160 10.67 10.66 5.75
C ALA A 160 10.55 11.90 6.67
N ALA A 161 9.60 12.80 6.38
CA ALA A 161 9.37 14.02 7.13
C ALA A 161 8.78 13.75 8.53
N ASP A 162 7.86 12.79 8.62
CA ASP A 162 7.28 12.33 9.88
C ASP A 162 8.32 11.56 10.72
N GLN A 163 9.12 10.70 10.09
CA GLN A 163 10.15 9.92 10.77
C GLN A 163 11.18 10.82 11.47
N VAL A 164 11.72 11.86 10.80
CA VAL A 164 12.71 12.74 11.44
C VAL A 164 12.11 13.51 12.63
N ALA A 165 10.83 13.86 12.58
CA ALA A 165 10.14 14.51 13.69
C ALA A 165 9.97 13.54 14.88
N GLN A 166 9.63 12.28 14.60
CA GLN A 166 9.50 11.22 15.61
C GLN A 166 10.85 10.87 16.24
N ASP A 167 11.91 10.71 15.45
CA ASP A 167 13.25 10.38 15.95
C ASP A 167 13.76 11.46 16.90
N HIS A 168 13.56 12.74 16.56
CA HIS A 168 13.94 13.85 17.43
C HIS A 168 13.08 13.87 18.71
N ALA A 169 11.78 13.60 18.61
CA ALA A 169 10.92 13.50 19.80
C ALA A 169 11.38 12.36 20.71
N GLN A 170 11.72 11.20 20.15
CA GLN A 170 12.24 10.05 20.88
C GLN A 170 13.58 10.36 21.54
N ALA A 171 14.50 11.05 20.86
CA ALA A 171 15.77 11.47 21.45
C ALA A 171 15.57 12.43 22.64
N ARG A 172 14.61 13.35 22.56
CA ARG A 172 14.23 14.21 23.71
C ARG A 172 13.59 13.43 24.85
N ASP A 173 12.76 12.44 24.54
CA ASP A 173 12.16 11.57 25.54
C ASP A 173 13.21 10.69 26.24
N ALA A 174 14.24 10.23 25.53
CA ALA A 174 15.36 9.52 26.13
C ALA A 174 16.07 10.37 27.19
N VAL A 175 16.31 11.66 26.91
CA VAL A 175 16.86 12.60 27.90
C VAL A 175 15.94 12.74 29.11
N ARG A 176 14.62 12.90 28.90
CA ARG A 176 13.65 13.04 30.00
C ARG A 176 13.60 11.80 30.87
N VAL A 177 13.59 10.62 30.26
CA VAL A 177 13.59 9.33 30.97
C VAL A 177 14.87 9.19 31.81
N ALA A 178 16.04 9.43 31.22
CA ALA A 178 17.31 9.36 31.92
C ALA A 178 17.42 10.39 33.05
N TRP A 179 16.94 11.61 32.82
CA TRP A 179 16.87 12.68 33.82
C TRP A 179 15.98 12.29 35.01
N ASN A 180 14.80 11.76 34.75
CA ASN A 180 13.88 11.34 35.79
C ASN A 180 14.44 10.18 36.62
N ALA A 181 15.12 9.23 35.97
CA ALA A 181 15.79 8.13 36.67
C ALA A 181 16.92 8.64 37.59
N LEU A 182 17.76 9.55 37.10
CA LEU A 182 18.83 10.16 37.91
C LEU A 182 18.26 10.98 39.09
N ARG A 183 17.21 11.77 38.84
CA ARG A 183 16.54 12.57 39.87
C ARG A 183 15.89 11.69 40.94
N HIS A 184 15.28 10.58 40.53
CA HIS A 184 14.74 9.59 41.46
C HIS A 184 15.85 8.98 42.32
N GLU A 185 16.95 8.50 41.72
CA GLU A 185 18.11 7.96 42.45
C GLU A 185 18.68 8.97 43.47
N GLN A 186 18.82 10.24 43.09
CA GLN A 186 19.33 11.28 43.99
C GLN A 186 18.36 11.63 45.13
N THR A 187 17.06 11.64 44.84
CA THR A 187 16.01 11.85 45.84
C THR A 187 16.06 10.71 46.86
N GLU A 188 16.11 9.47 46.37
CA GLU A 188 16.23 8.27 47.18
C GLU A 188 17.49 8.29 48.05
N ALA A 189 18.65 8.63 47.48
CA ALA A 189 19.90 8.73 48.24
C ALA A 189 19.83 9.82 49.34
N LYS A 190 19.23 10.98 49.05
CA LYS A 190 19.03 12.06 50.03
C LYS A 190 18.04 11.69 51.13
N LEU A 191 16.95 10.99 50.79
CA LEU A 191 15.96 10.52 51.76
C LEU A 191 16.55 9.46 52.69
N SER A 192 17.32 8.50 52.16
CA SER A 192 18.08 7.53 52.94
C SER A 192 19.13 8.19 53.85
N GLY A 193 19.73 9.29 53.41
CA GLY A 193 20.71 10.05 54.20
C GLY A 193 20.09 10.99 55.24
N THR A 194 18.77 11.22 55.23
CA THR A 194 18.11 12.17 56.11
C THR A 194 17.54 11.46 57.35
N PRO A 195 18.10 11.72 58.55
CA PRO A 195 17.59 11.10 59.78
C PRO A 195 16.19 11.60 60.11
N ILE A 196 15.38 10.75 60.72
CA ILE A 196 14.00 11.10 61.10
C ILE A 196 13.90 12.29 62.07
N THR A 197 14.97 12.54 62.83
CA THR A 197 15.09 13.72 63.71
C THR A 197 15.07 15.04 62.95
N ARG A 198 15.43 15.07 61.65
CA ARG A 198 15.33 16.26 60.80
C ARG A 198 13.95 16.49 60.19
N LEU A 199 13.14 15.43 60.04
CA LEU A 199 11.78 15.51 59.49
C LEU A 199 10.82 16.24 60.41
N ILE A 200 10.98 16.06 61.72
CA ILE A 200 10.04 16.53 62.73
C ILE A 200 10.59 17.82 63.35
N LYS A 201 10.96 18.82 62.55
CA LYS A 201 11.38 20.13 63.07
C LYS A 201 10.16 21.03 63.28
N GLY A 202 9.42 20.79 64.36
CA GLY A 202 8.29 21.64 64.73
C GLY A 202 7.46 21.11 65.91
N VAL A 203 7.84 21.49 67.12
CA VAL A 203 6.95 21.66 68.30
C VAL A 203 6.47 20.40 69.07
N ALA A 204 6.85 19.15 68.73
CA ALA A 204 6.59 17.98 69.60
C ALA A 204 7.64 16.85 69.52
N VAL A 205 8.92 17.22 69.42
CA VAL A 205 9.91 16.50 68.60
C VAL A 205 10.62 15.33 69.27
N GLY A 206 10.65 15.22 70.60
CA GLY A 206 11.39 14.13 71.26
C GLY A 206 10.72 12.76 71.11
N ARG A 207 9.47 12.65 71.59
CA ARG A 207 8.82 11.35 71.78
C ARG A 207 8.37 10.69 70.47
N ALA A 208 7.81 11.46 69.54
CA ALA A 208 7.31 10.94 68.27
C ALA A 208 8.43 10.46 67.35
N ALA A 209 9.55 11.21 67.28
CA ALA A 209 10.73 10.77 66.54
C ALA A 209 11.32 9.50 67.15
N GLN A 210 11.41 9.46 68.48
CA GLN A 210 11.95 8.33 69.23
C GLN A 210 11.07 7.08 69.16
N GLU A 211 9.73 7.25 69.13
CA GLU A 211 8.76 6.17 68.92
C GLU A 211 8.96 5.52 67.54
N VAL A 212 9.02 6.32 66.48
CA VAL A 212 9.25 5.82 65.11
C VAL A 212 10.64 5.22 64.94
N GLU A 213 11.66 5.81 65.56
CA GLU A 213 13.03 5.27 65.55
C GLU A 213 13.12 3.94 66.33
N SER A 214 12.44 3.84 67.48
CA SER A 214 12.35 2.60 68.26
C SER A 214 11.58 1.48 67.55
N ALA A 215 10.66 1.86 66.67
CA ALA A 215 9.92 0.96 65.79
C ALA A 215 10.75 0.48 64.58
N GLY A 216 11.98 1.02 64.40
CA GLY A 216 12.95 0.56 63.41
C GLY A 216 13.14 1.47 62.19
N ALA A 217 12.32 2.52 62.04
CA ALA A 217 12.44 3.48 60.94
C ALA A 217 13.37 4.65 61.33
N ARG A 218 14.58 4.68 60.77
CA ARG A 218 15.64 5.64 61.14
C ARG A 218 15.74 6.82 60.18
N THR A 219 15.30 6.62 58.95
CA THR A 219 15.43 7.59 57.86
C THR A 219 14.07 8.05 57.34
N ALA A 220 14.07 9.17 56.61
CA ALA A 220 12.86 9.62 55.91
C ALA A 220 12.37 8.59 54.88
N ARG A 221 13.29 7.84 54.27
CA ARG A 221 12.96 6.75 53.36
C ARG A 221 12.26 5.60 54.07
N ASP A 222 12.76 5.15 55.21
CA ASP A 222 12.15 4.04 55.96
C ASP A 222 10.69 4.33 56.32
N VAL A 223 10.38 5.60 56.63
CA VAL A 223 9.02 6.07 56.91
C VAL A 223 8.13 6.00 55.66
N LEU A 224 8.66 6.38 54.49
CA LEU A 224 7.92 6.32 53.23
C LEU A 224 7.70 4.88 52.76
N ASP A 225 8.72 4.02 52.88
CA ASP A 225 8.68 2.61 52.49
C ASP A 225 7.73 1.81 53.38
N ALA A 226 7.71 2.08 54.70
CA ALA A 226 6.76 1.45 55.61
C ALA A 226 5.33 1.96 55.38
N GLY A 227 5.17 3.24 55.05
CA GLY A 227 3.87 3.91 54.95
C GLY A 227 3.12 3.94 56.28
N VAL A 228 1.92 4.56 56.28
CA VAL A 228 1.13 4.74 57.52
C VAL A 228 0.78 3.40 58.16
N LEU A 229 0.29 2.44 57.36
CA LEU A 229 -0.11 1.14 57.87
C LEU A 229 1.09 0.33 58.35
N GLY A 230 2.23 0.34 57.67
CA GLY A 230 3.42 -0.38 58.11
C GLY A 230 3.96 0.17 59.44
N LEU A 231 3.95 1.49 59.62
CA LEU A 231 4.32 2.13 60.89
C LEU A 231 3.40 1.72 62.04
N GLU A 232 2.08 1.62 61.80
CA GLU A 232 1.13 1.12 62.80
C GLU A 232 1.43 -0.33 63.20
N HIS A 233 1.76 -1.20 62.24
CA HIS A 233 2.14 -2.59 62.53
C HIS A 233 3.46 -2.70 63.32
N MET A 234 4.34 -1.71 63.19
CA MET A 234 5.59 -1.63 63.97
C MET A 234 5.39 -1.00 65.36
N GLY A 235 4.15 -0.71 65.76
CA GLY A 235 3.79 -0.22 67.10
C GLY A 235 3.76 1.29 67.25
N VAL A 236 3.80 2.05 66.15
CA VAL A 236 3.66 3.51 66.16
C VAL A 236 2.18 3.90 66.20
N ASP A 237 1.79 4.86 67.06
CA ASP A 237 0.43 5.40 67.06
C ASP A 237 0.02 5.96 65.70
N ARG A 238 -1.23 5.71 65.28
CA ARG A 238 -1.78 6.15 63.98
C ARG A 238 -1.59 7.63 63.70
N ARG A 239 -1.77 8.53 64.69
CA ARG A 239 -1.58 9.97 64.48
C ARG A 239 -0.11 10.32 64.33
N THR A 240 0.78 9.60 65.01
CA THR A 240 2.23 9.73 64.86
C THR A 240 2.68 9.21 63.48
N ALA A 241 2.21 8.02 63.06
CA ALA A 241 2.47 7.44 61.75
C ALA A 241 2.00 8.34 60.60
N GLN A 242 0.77 8.87 60.67
CA GLN A 242 0.23 9.78 59.65
C GLN A 242 1.05 11.08 59.55
N ARG A 243 1.46 11.66 60.69
CA ARG A 243 2.29 12.87 60.74
C ARG A 243 3.68 12.62 60.18
N ALA A 244 4.33 11.54 60.59
CA ALA A 244 5.65 11.15 60.09
C ALA A 244 5.61 10.94 58.57
N HIS A 245 4.63 10.20 58.07
CA HIS A 245 4.46 9.96 56.63
C HIS A 245 4.21 11.24 55.83
N THR A 246 3.38 12.14 56.36
CA THR A 246 3.08 13.42 55.70
C THR A 246 4.29 14.35 55.72
N ALA A 247 5.05 14.38 56.81
CA ALA A 247 6.31 15.13 56.90
C ALA A 247 7.36 14.55 55.93
N ALA A 248 7.46 13.23 55.84
CA ALA A 248 8.38 12.56 54.91
C ALA A 248 8.00 12.82 53.45
N ARG A 249 6.70 12.81 53.10
CA ARG A 249 6.24 13.20 51.76
C ARG A 249 6.55 14.65 51.44
N ARG A 250 6.26 15.59 52.34
CA ARG A 250 6.60 17.00 52.14
C ARG A 250 8.10 17.19 51.96
N LEU A 251 8.92 16.50 52.75
CA LEU A 251 10.36 16.55 52.58
C LEU A 251 10.79 15.97 51.23
N ALA A 252 10.19 14.86 50.77
CA ALA A 252 10.47 14.30 49.46
C ALA A 252 10.11 15.28 48.35
N ASP A 253 8.92 15.90 48.42
CA ASP A 253 8.47 16.93 47.47
C ASP A 253 9.40 18.16 47.50
N ASP A 254 9.80 18.63 48.68
CA ASP A 254 10.74 19.75 48.86
C ASP A 254 12.14 19.40 48.32
N ILE A 255 12.62 18.18 48.55
CA ILE A 255 13.90 17.69 48.02
C ILE A 255 13.82 17.60 46.50
N GLU A 256 12.75 17.06 45.95
CA GLU A 256 12.54 16.94 44.51
C GLU A 256 12.46 18.32 43.84
N ALA A 257 11.75 19.27 44.45
CA ALA A 257 11.64 20.65 43.97
C ALA A 257 12.96 21.43 44.09
N ALA A 258 13.74 21.20 45.16
CA ALA A 258 15.02 21.88 45.40
C ALA A 258 16.21 21.19 44.69
N LEU A 259 16.02 20.01 44.09
CA LEU A 259 17.05 19.31 43.34
C LEU A 259 17.28 20.01 41.99
N SER A 260 18.07 21.09 42.01
CA SER A 260 18.87 21.47 40.85
C SER A 260 19.94 20.40 40.69
N VAL A 261 19.70 19.36 39.89
CA VAL A 261 20.70 18.30 39.68
C VAL A 261 21.92 18.95 39.04
N ARG A 262 22.98 19.11 39.83
CA ARG A 262 24.31 19.29 39.28
C ARG A 262 24.75 17.92 38.80
N LEU A 263 24.96 17.80 37.50
CA LEU A 263 25.72 16.72 36.92
C LEU A 263 27.15 16.86 37.46
N ASP A 264 27.51 15.98 38.39
CA ASP A 264 28.87 15.88 38.88
C ASP A 264 29.70 15.10 37.85
N PRO A 265 30.68 15.75 37.18
CA PRO A 265 31.56 15.07 36.23
C PRO A 265 32.40 13.97 36.86
N ALA A 266 32.53 13.90 38.20
CA ALA A 266 33.23 12.81 38.87
C ALA A 266 32.31 11.61 39.20
N ALA A 267 30.99 11.81 39.27
CA ALA A 267 30.05 10.75 39.61
C ALA A 267 29.83 9.78 38.43
N SER A 268 30.23 8.52 38.60
CA SER A 268 30.20 7.49 37.54
C SER A 268 28.99 6.53 37.66
N GLY A 269 27.81 7.08 37.98
CA GLY A 269 26.57 6.29 38.10
C GLY A 269 25.98 5.91 36.74
N PRO A 270 25.32 4.74 36.61
CA PRO A 270 24.72 4.29 35.35
C PRO A 270 23.67 5.27 34.80
N HIS A 271 22.87 5.91 35.67
CA HIS A 271 21.88 6.91 35.26
C HIS A 271 22.53 8.22 34.79
N THR A 272 23.65 8.64 35.40
CA THR A 272 24.44 9.78 34.92
C THR A 272 25.00 9.49 33.53
N THR A 273 25.57 8.31 33.31
CA THR A 273 26.08 7.91 31.99
C THR A 273 24.96 7.88 30.94
N ALA A 274 23.80 7.30 31.27
CA ALA A 274 22.66 7.26 30.36
C ALA A 274 22.18 8.67 29.97
N LEU A 275 22.13 9.59 30.93
CA LEU A 275 21.74 10.98 30.66
C LEU A 275 22.78 11.72 29.80
N LEU A 276 24.06 11.56 30.10
CA LEU A 276 25.14 12.16 29.30
C LEU A 276 25.12 11.64 27.87
N VAL A 277 24.92 10.33 27.69
CA VAL A 277 24.76 9.72 26.36
C VAL A 277 23.57 10.35 25.62
N ALA A 278 22.39 10.42 26.24
CA ALA A 278 21.20 10.98 25.62
C ALA A 278 21.35 12.46 25.24
N LEU A 279 21.99 13.27 26.10
CA LEU A 279 22.28 14.67 25.81
C LEU A 279 23.33 14.82 24.71
N HIS A 280 24.34 13.96 24.69
CA HIS A 280 25.38 13.97 23.67
C HIS A 280 24.80 13.74 22.28
N VAL A 281 23.83 12.81 22.11
CA VAL A 281 23.13 12.59 20.83
C VAL A 281 22.51 13.89 20.29
N LEU A 282 21.77 14.59 21.14
CA LEU A 282 21.08 15.82 20.75
C LEU A 282 22.07 16.97 20.50
N LEU A 283 23.19 17.01 21.21
CA LEU A 283 24.24 18.01 20.98
C LEU A 283 25.01 17.76 19.68
N GLU A 284 25.35 16.52 19.37
CA GLU A 284 26.01 16.15 18.12
C GLU A 284 25.10 16.37 16.91
N ALA A 285 23.80 16.04 17.03
CA ALA A 285 22.81 16.36 16.01
C ALA A 285 22.60 17.88 15.84
N GLY A 286 22.85 18.65 16.91
CA GLY A 286 22.92 20.10 16.89
C GLY A 286 21.60 20.83 16.68
N ALA A 287 21.68 22.17 16.58
CA ALA A 287 20.50 23.02 16.35
C ALA A 287 19.83 22.74 15.00
N GLU A 288 20.58 22.24 14.02
CA GLU A 288 20.05 21.85 12.71
C GLU A 288 19.06 20.70 12.84
N ALA A 289 19.30 19.70 13.68
CA ALA A 289 18.36 18.61 13.91
C ALA A 289 17.03 19.08 14.48
N HIS A 290 17.05 20.06 15.39
CA HIS A 290 15.82 20.66 15.91
C HIS A 290 15.01 21.36 14.82
N GLN A 291 15.69 22.17 14.00
CA GLN A 291 15.05 22.88 12.89
C GLN A 291 14.51 21.89 11.83
N MET A 292 15.28 20.85 11.50
CA MET A 292 14.87 19.82 10.54
C MET A 292 13.69 18.99 11.05
N ALA A 293 13.66 18.63 12.33
CA ALA A 293 12.52 17.93 12.92
C ALA A 293 11.24 18.80 12.89
N ARG A 294 11.37 20.11 13.15
CA ARG A 294 10.25 21.05 13.06
C ARG A 294 9.76 21.19 11.61
N THR A 295 10.67 21.42 10.67
CA THR A 295 10.34 21.51 9.24
C THR A 295 9.74 20.19 8.72
N GLY A 296 10.26 19.04 9.16
CA GLY A 296 9.70 17.73 8.86
C GLY A 296 8.27 17.58 9.38
N LYS A 297 8.01 18.00 10.63
CA LYS A 297 6.66 17.97 11.20
C LYS A 297 5.68 18.87 10.44
N GLU A 298 6.07 20.12 10.17
CA GLU A 298 5.25 21.08 9.41
C GLU A 298 4.92 20.55 8.01
N LEU A 299 5.91 19.99 7.31
CA LEU A 299 5.72 19.40 5.98
C LEU A 299 4.89 18.11 6.03
N ALA A 300 5.07 17.26 7.03
CA ALA A 300 4.29 16.03 7.20
C ALA A 300 2.81 16.35 7.43
N ASP A 301 2.50 17.34 8.27
CA ASP A 301 1.12 17.78 8.53
C ASP A 301 0.46 18.36 7.26
N GLU A 302 1.21 19.14 6.47
CA GLU A 302 0.71 19.64 5.20
C GLU A 302 0.50 18.52 4.17
N LEU A 303 1.45 17.61 4.03
CA LEU A 303 1.36 16.48 3.10
C LEU A 303 0.24 15.52 3.46
N ASP A 304 -0.02 15.24 4.74
CA ASP A 304 -1.10 14.33 5.18
C ASP A 304 -2.47 14.84 4.70
N ARG A 305 -2.74 16.13 4.94
CA ARG A 305 -3.97 16.79 4.47
C ARG A 305 -4.15 16.65 2.96
N VAL A 306 -3.11 16.98 2.18
CA VAL A 306 -3.19 16.96 0.71
C VAL A 306 -3.22 15.51 0.18
N LEU A 307 -2.55 14.56 0.83
CA LEU A 307 -2.57 13.14 0.49
C LEU A 307 -3.97 12.53 0.70
N ALA A 308 -4.69 12.94 1.73
CA ALA A 308 -6.08 12.53 1.96
C ALA A 308 -6.99 12.97 0.79
N GLU A 309 -6.86 14.21 0.34
CA GLU A 309 -7.60 14.74 -0.82
C GLU A 309 -7.18 14.10 -2.15
N ALA A 310 -5.89 13.75 -2.30
CA ALA A 310 -5.35 13.07 -3.46
C ALA A 310 -5.61 11.55 -3.47
N ALA A 311 -6.20 10.98 -2.41
CA ALA A 311 -6.41 9.54 -2.27
C ALA A 311 -7.11 8.89 -3.48
N PRO A 312 -8.15 9.48 -4.11
CA PRO A 312 -8.74 8.93 -5.32
C PRO A 312 -7.75 8.76 -6.48
N ALA A 313 -6.76 9.64 -6.59
CA ALA A 313 -5.75 9.62 -7.64
C ALA A 313 -4.61 8.61 -7.39
N SER A 314 -4.62 7.92 -6.24
CA SER A 314 -3.65 6.86 -5.91
C SER A 314 -3.78 5.61 -6.79
N GLY A 315 -4.90 5.44 -7.49
CA GLY A 315 -5.14 4.29 -8.35
C GLY A 315 -6.26 4.51 -9.36
N TYR A 316 -6.29 3.66 -10.40
CA TYR A 316 -7.33 3.76 -11.44
C TYR A 316 -8.71 3.36 -10.92
N ARG A 317 -8.78 2.29 -10.10
CA ARG A 317 -10.06 1.82 -9.52
C ARG A 317 -10.66 2.84 -8.56
N SER A 318 -9.84 3.50 -7.74
CA SER A 318 -10.30 4.55 -6.82
C SER A 318 -10.81 5.77 -7.58
N MET A 319 -10.09 6.22 -8.62
CA MET A 319 -10.50 7.37 -9.43
C MET A 319 -11.81 7.12 -10.19
N LEU A 320 -12.04 5.88 -10.65
CA LEU A 320 -13.29 5.48 -11.30
C LEU A 320 -14.48 5.45 -10.34
N ARG A 321 -14.29 5.05 -9.07
CA ARG A 321 -15.34 5.06 -8.05
C ARG A 321 -15.64 6.45 -7.51
N ALA A 322 -14.67 7.36 -7.57
CA ALA A 322 -14.84 8.72 -7.08
C ALA A 322 -15.88 9.50 -7.90
N GLY A 323 -16.69 10.30 -7.21
CA GLY A 323 -17.66 11.22 -7.82
C GLY A 323 -16.97 12.36 -8.58
N ARG A 324 -17.75 13.19 -9.30
CA ARG A 324 -17.19 14.30 -10.11
C ARG A 324 -16.41 15.30 -9.26
N GLU A 325 -16.98 15.74 -8.14
CA GLU A 325 -16.35 16.68 -7.20
C GLU A 325 -15.05 16.11 -6.64
N GLN A 326 -15.08 14.87 -6.11
CA GLN A 326 -13.89 14.18 -5.60
C GLN A 326 -12.76 14.05 -6.65
N ARG A 327 -13.11 13.84 -7.93
CA ARG A 327 -12.12 13.79 -9.02
C ARG A 327 -11.49 15.15 -9.29
N GLU A 328 -12.24 16.23 -9.18
CA GLU A 328 -11.74 17.59 -9.34
C GLU A 328 -10.82 17.96 -8.16
N THR A 329 -11.24 17.71 -6.92
CA THR A 329 -10.42 17.86 -5.71
C THR A 329 -9.12 17.06 -5.81
N ALA A 330 -9.20 15.78 -6.15
CA ALA A 330 -8.01 14.93 -6.25
C ALA A 330 -7.02 15.41 -7.33
N ARG A 331 -7.49 16.03 -8.42
CA ARG A 331 -6.61 16.62 -9.45
C ARG A 331 -5.93 17.90 -8.96
N SER A 332 -6.65 18.73 -8.21
CA SER A 332 -6.10 19.92 -7.56
C SER A 332 -5.03 19.52 -6.55
N ALA A 333 -5.36 18.62 -5.62
CA ALA A 333 -4.45 18.10 -4.61
C ALA A 333 -3.20 17.46 -5.23
N VAL A 334 -3.33 16.70 -6.33
CA VAL A 334 -2.18 16.14 -7.06
C VAL A 334 -1.28 17.19 -7.72
N THR A 335 -1.80 18.39 -7.98
CA THR A 335 -1.00 19.53 -8.47
C THR A 335 -0.25 20.18 -7.31
N GLU A 336 -0.93 20.35 -6.18
CA GLU A 336 -0.32 20.84 -4.93
C GLU A 336 0.78 19.89 -4.41
N LEU A 337 0.57 18.57 -4.43
CA LEU A 337 1.61 17.59 -4.10
C LEU A 337 2.86 17.75 -4.98
N ARG A 338 2.71 18.15 -6.25
CA ARG A 338 3.88 18.40 -7.11
C ARG A 338 4.62 19.65 -6.70
N SER A 339 3.93 20.73 -6.35
CA SER A 339 4.60 21.95 -5.89
C SER A 339 5.33 21.71 -4.57
N LEU A 340 4.69 21.02 -3.62
CA LEU A 340 5.33 20.69 -2.33
C LEU A 340 6.56 19.80 -2.51
N MET A 341 6.46 18.73 -3.31
CA MET A 341 7.62 17.88 -3.60
C MET A 341 8.72 18.62 -4.36
N ALA A 342 8.36 19.52 -5.30
CA ALA A 342 9.35 20.28 -6.05
C ALA A 342 10.12 21.27 -5.16
N LEU A 343 9.41 21.94 -4.24
CA LEU A 343 10.01 22.81 -3.24
C LEU A 343 10.93 22.01 -2.29
N ALA A 344 10.44 20.89 -1.76
CA ALA A 344 11.22 20.04 -0.87
C ALA A 344 12.49 19.47 -1.56
N GLU A 345 12.40 19.10 -2.84
CA GLU A 345 13.54 18.64 -3.62
C GLU A 345 14.54 19.78 -3.88
N GLN A 346 14.05 20.99 -4.20
CA GLN A 346 14.90 22.17 -4.41
C GLN A 346 15.70 22.53 -3.15
N GLU A 347 15.11 22.35 -1.98
CA GLU A 347 15.75 22.56 -0.68
C GLU A 347 16.61 21.37 -0.21
N GLY A 348 16.53 20.23 -0.92
CA GLY A 348 17.25 19.01 -0.56
C GLY A 348 16.74 18.34 0.72
N LEU A 349 15.49 18.60 1.13
CA LEU A 349 14.90 18.11 2.37
C LEU A 349 14.94 16.58 2.52
N PRO A 350 14.63 15.75 1.50
CA PRO A 350 14.60 14.30 1.68
C PRO A 350 15.94 13.73 2.17
N ALA A 351 17.06 14.23 1.62
CA ALA A 351 18.39 13.80 2.01
C ALA A 351 18.77 14.30 3.41
N ARG A 352 18.38 15.55 3.74
CA ARG A 352 18.63 16.13 5.07
C ARG A 352 17.83 15.41 6.16
N PHE A 353 16.55 15.10 5.93
CA PHE A 353 15.75 14.32 6.87
C PHE A 353 16.36 12.94 7.14
N ALA A 354 16.79 12.23 6.08
CA ALA A 354 17.44 10.94 6.24
C ALA A 354 18.76 11.04 7.02
N GLN A 355 19.58 12.06 6.74
CA GLN A 355 20.83 12.28 7.45
C GLN A 355 20.58 12.62 8.94
N THR A 356 19.67 13.55 9.24
CA THR A 356 19.31 13.91 10.61
C THR A 356 18.74 12.72 11.39
N SER A 357 17.88 11.91 10.77
CA SER A 357 17.35 10.68 11.38
C SER A 357 18.50 9.72 11.74
N VAL A 358 19.45 9.49 10.82
CA VAL A 358 20.64 8.67 11.10
C VAL A 358 21.47 9.24 12.25
N ASP A 359 21.70 10.55 12.28
CA ASP A 359 22.51 11.19 13.32
C ASP A 359 21.82 11.08 14.70
N LEU A 360 20.49 11.16 14.76
CA LEU A 360 19.71 10.96 15.98
C LEU A 360 19.68 9.49 16.45
N LEU A 361 19.75 8.53 15.52
CA LEU A 361 19.66 7.09 15.83
C LEU A 361 21.02 6.42 16.11
N ARG A 362 22.14 7.06 15.76
CA ARG A 362 23.49 6.45 15.81
C ARG A 362 23.98 6.06 17.21
N ALA A 363 23.33 6.52 18.28
CA ALA A 363 23.93 6.61 19.61
C ALA A 363 23.65 5.51 20.66
N PRO A 364 22.50 4.79 20.70
CA PRO A 364 22.21 3.97 21.89
C PRO A 364 23.06 2.70 22.09
N GLU A 365 23.73 2.19 21.04
CA GLU A 365 24.33 0.84 21.07
C GLU A 365 25.87 0.78 21.20
N ASP A 366 26.59 1.91 21.04
CA ASP A 366 28.05 1.91 21.17
C ASP A 366 28.48 1.95 22.65
N ARG A 367 29.10 0.87 23.13
CA ARG A 367 29.60 0.77 24.52
C ARG A 367 30.64 1.83 24.87
N ASN A 368 31.31 2.43 23.87
CA ASN A 368 32.28 3.50 24.08
C ASN A 368 31.63 4.88 24.19
N LEU A 369 30.34 5.02 23.86
CA LEU A 369 29.68 6.32 23.81
C LEU A 369 29.58 6.98 25.19
N GLY A 370 29.50 6.20 26.27
CA GLY A 370 29.49 6.73 27.63
C GLY A 370 30.81 7.41 28.04
N LEU A 371 31.95 6.92 27.52
CA LEU A 371 33.26 7.55 27.73
C LEU A 371 33.37 8.82 26.88
N SER A 372 33.01 8.75 25.59
CA SER A 372 33.04 9.90 24.68
C SER A 372 32.13 11.04 25.17
N ALA A 373 30.89 10.74 25.57
CA ALA A 373 29.94 11.72 26.09
C ALA A 373 30.45 12.40 27.38
N ARG A 374 31.20 11.67 28.22
CA ARG A 374 31.77 12.23 29.45
C ARG A 374 32.95 13.16 29.18
N VAL A 375 33.89 12.74 28.34
CA VAL A 375 35.00 13.61 27.91
C VAL A 375 34.45 14.88 27.24
N ASP A 376 33.41 14.72 26.44
CA ASP A 376 32.76 15.83 25.78
C ASP A 376 32.06 16.78 26.77
N PHE A 377 31.33 16.24 27.75
CA PHE A 377 30.70 17.01 28.82
C PHE A 377 31.69 17.86 29.62
N GLU A 378 32.87 17.31 29.93
CA GLU A 378 33.94 18.05 30.63
C GLU A 378 34.44 19.25 29.83
N SER A 379 34.43 19.16 28.50
CA SER A 379 34.84 20.26 27.61
C SER A 379 33.73 21.26 27.30
N ARG A 380 32.46 20.83 27.26
CA ARG A 380 31.30 21.62 26.80
C ARG A 380 30.18 21.73 27.86
N THR A 381 30.54 21.79 29.14
CA THR A 381 29.58 21.70 30.26
C THR A 381 28.39 22.67 30.15
N SER A 382 28.61 23.92 29.74
CA SER A 382 27.53 24.92 29.60
C SER A 382 26.50 24.54 28.52
N GLN A 383 26.91 23.87 27.44
CA GLN A 383 26.01 23.44 26.37
C GLN A 383 25.09 22.31 26.84
N TYR A 384 25.63 21.36 27.61
CA TYR A 384 24.83 20.28 28.21
C TYR A 384 23.77 20.81 29.18
N TYR A 385 24.15 21.72 30.09
CA TYR A 385 23.18 22.31 31.01
C TYR A 385 22.13 23.18 30.28
N GLY A 386 22.54 23.94 29.26
CA GLY A 386 21.62 24.71 28.44
C GLY A 386 20.59 23.83 27.71
N LEU A 387 21.05 22.73 27.11
CA LEU A 387 20.17 21.77 26.42
C LEU A 387 19.25 21.03 27.40
N LEU A 388 19.77 20.61 28.54
CA LEU A 388 18.99 19.95 29.57
C LEU A 388 17.85 20.85 30.07
N ALA A 389 18.14 22.13 30.35
CA ALA A 389 17.12 23.10 30.71
C ALA A 389 16.06 23.24 29.61
N GLN A 390 16.46 23.36 28.34
CA GLN A 390 15.52 23.42 27.22
C GLN A 390 14.61 22.18 27.13
N VAL A 391 15.13 20.97 27.37
CA VAL A 391 14.35 19.73 27.26
C VAL A 391 13.40 19.51 28.45
N VAL A 392 13.81 19.94 29.65
CA VAL A 392 13.05 19.74 30.90
C VAL A 392 12.03 20.87 31.14
N ASP A 393 12.39 22.14 30.91
CA ASP A 393 11.52 23.30 31.16
C ASP A 393 10.43 23.50 30.10
N SER A 394 10.57 22.92 28.91
CA SER A 394 9.58 23.06 27.82
C SER A 394 8.21 22.42 28.12
N ARG A 395 8.02 21.80 29.28
CA ARG A 395 6.71 21.39 29.82
C ARG A 395 6.03 22.47 30.67
N GLY A 396 6.77 23.41 31.26
CA GLY A 396 6.20 24.53 32.01
C GLY A 396 5.44 25.51 31.11
N ALA A 397 5.85 25.65 29.85
CA ALA A 397 5.23 26.56 28.89
C ALA A 397 3.97 26.01 28.19
N LEU A 398 3.69 24.71 28.28
CA LEU A 398 2.51 24.06 27.65
C LEU A 398 1.44 23.64 28.67
N ALA A 399 1.68 23.86 29.97
CA ALA A 399 0.68 23.63 31.02
C ALA A 399 -0.10 24.91 31.40
N ASP A 400 0.33 26.09 30.90
CA ASP A 400 -0.29 27.41 31.14
C ASP A 400 -0.85 28.04 29.85
N GLY A 401 -1.13 27.25 28.81
CA GLY A 401 -1.67 27.68 27.51
C GLY A 401 -3.11 27.28 27.26
#